data_AF-A0A482Z711-F1
#
_entry.id   AF-A0A482Z711-F1
#
_cell.length_a   1.000
_cell.length_b   1.000
_cell.length_c   1.000
_cell.angle_alpha   90.00
_cell.angle_beta   90.00
_cell.angle_gamma   90.00
#
_symmetry.space_group_name_H-M   'P 1'
#
loop_
_entity.id
_entity.type
_entity.pdbx_description
1 polymer ?
#
loop_
_entity_poly.entity_id
_entity_poly.type
_entity_poly.pdbx_seq_one_letter_code
_entity_poly.pdbx_strand_id
1 'polypeptide(L)'
;MKFIFFVLLSMNVEAGLLDFLHIEQANSAYQKQDYEAAAEKFSDIDNDAAHLNQANSLYKQGLYEQALEQYQSVKDKELDFNRLYNMGNTYAKLQKIDE
;
A
#
# COMPACT_ATOMS: atom_id res chain seq x y z
N MET A 1 25.62 14.24 -28.69
CA MET A 1 24.77 14.34 -27.50
C MET A 1 23.26 14.20 -27.80
N LYS A 2 22.83 13.38 -28.79
CA LYS A 2 21.40 13.10 -29.06
C LYS A 2 20.97 11.67 -28.68
N PHE A 3 21.91 10.74 -28.48
CA PHE A 3 21.63 9.34 -28.12
C PHE A 3 21.36 9.10 -26.63
N ILE A 4 21.86 9.96 -25.74
CA ILE A 4 21.69 9.78 -24.28
C ILE A 4 20.26 10.10 -23.83
N PHE A 5 19.54 10.95 -24.57
CA PHE A 5 18.17 11.35 -24.22
C PHE A 5 17.13 10.22 -24.42
N PHE A 6 17.40 9.25 -25.32
CA PHE A 6 16.49 8.13 -25.59
C PHE A 6 16.53 7.04 -24.51
N VAL A 7 17.68 6.85 -23.85
CA VAL A 7 17.88 5.80 -22.84
C VAL A 7 17.19 6.14 -21.51
N LEU A 8 17.15 7.42 -21.13
CA LEU A 8 16.49 7.86 -19.88
C LEU A 8 14.95 7.78 -19.97
N LEU A 9 14.38 7.90 -21.17
CA LEU A 9 12.93 7.78 -21.36
C LEU A 9 12.44 6.34 -21.15
N SER A 10 13.23 5.34 -21.57
CA SER A 10 12.90 3.91 -21.40
C SER A 10 12.88 3.44 -19.94
N MET A 11 13.75 3.98 -19.08
CA MET A 11 13.83 3.53 -17.67
C MET A 11 12.58 3.92 -16.86
N ASN A 12 11.98 5.07 -17.14
CA ASN A 12 10.77 5.53 -16.45
C ASN A 12 9.52 4.77 -16.89
N VAL A 13 9.47 4.31 -18.15
CA VAL A 13 8.35 3.52 -18.69
C VAL A 13 8.34 2.12 -18.08
N GLU A 14 9.52 1.51 -17.89
CA GLU A 14 9.64 0.18 -17.29
C GLU A 14 9.17 0.16 -15.83
N ALA A 15 9.56 1.16 -15.04
CA ALA A 15 9.14 1.29 -13.64
C ALA A 15 7.61 1.45 -13.49
N GLY A 16 6.99 2.32 -14.30
CA GLY A 16 5.53 2.51 -14.23
C GLY A 16 4.71 1.29 -14.68
N LEU A 17 5.21 0.50 -15.64
CA LEU A 17 4.56 -0.75 -16.05
C LEU A 17 4.66 -1.83 -14.97
N LEU A 18 5.80 -1.89 -14.28
CA LEU A 18 6.01 -2.81 -13.18
C LEU A 18 5.06 -2.49 -12.02
N ASP A 19 4.99 -1.22 -11.60
CA ASP A 19 4.06 -0.76 -10.56
C ASP A 19 2.61 -1.12 -10.91
N PHE A 20 2.17 -0.88 -12.15
CA PHE A 20 0.82 -1.25 -12.60
C PHE A 20 0.54 -2.74 -12.43
N LEU A 21 1.50 -3.61 -12.78
CA LEU A 21 1.37 -5.05 -12.61
C LEU A 21 1.25 -5.44 -11.12
N HIS A 22 2.06 -4.84 -10.26
CA HIS A 22 1.98 -5.08 -8.81
C HIS A 22 0.63 -4.62 -8.23
N ILE A 23 0.10 -3.46 -8.66
CA ILE A 23 -1.22 -2.97 -8.23
C ILE A 23 -2.33 -3.95 -8.63
N GLU A 24 -2.34 -4.42 -9.88
CA GLU A 24 -3.35 -5.37 -10.36
C GLU A 24 -3.30 -6.69 -9.58
N GLN A 25 -2.09 -7.23 -9.33
CA GLN A 25 -1.91 -8.44 -8.54
C GLN A 25 -2.37 -8.25 -7.09
N ALA A 26 -1.98 -7.15 -6.45
CA ALA A 26 -2.35 -6.82 -5.09
C ALA A 26 -3.88 -6.67 -4.93
N ASN A 27 -4.52 -5.95 -5.86
CA ASN A 27 -5.98 -5.79 -5.89
C ASN A 27 -6.69 -7.13 -6.11
N SER A 28 -6.20 -7.97 -7.02
CA SER A 28 -6.77 -9.31 -7.26
C SER A 28 -6.68 -10.19 -6.02
N ALA A 29 -5.53 -10.19 -5.34
CA ALA A 29 -5.32 -10.91 -4.09
C ALA A 29 -6.28 -10.41 -3.00
N TYR A 30 -6.38 -9.10 -2.82
CA TYR A 30 -7.28 -8.48 -1.84
C TYR A 30 -8.76 -8.85 -2.10
N GLN A 31 -9.20 -8.83 -3.36
CA GLN A 31 -10.56 -9.24 -3.75
C GLN A 31 -10.84 -10.72 -3.45
N LYS A 32 -9.83 -11.57 -3.58
CA LYS A 32 -9.89 -13.00 -3.23
C LYS A 32 -9.72 -13.25 -1.73
N GLN A 33 -9.59 -12.19 -0.92
CA GLN A 33 -9.34 -12.23 0.52
C GLN A 33 -7.98 -12.85 0.91
N ASP A 34 -7.06 -12.95 -0.06
CA ASP A 34 -5.67 -13.29 0.20
C ASP A 34 -4.91 -12.02 0.61
N TYR A 35 -5.14 -11.61 1.86
CA TYR A 35 -4.64 -10.35 2.38
C TYR A 35 -3.13 -10.36 2.63
N GLU A 36 -2.53 -11.52 2.82
CA GLU A 36 -1.08 -11.68 2.95
C GLU A 36 -0.41 -11.36 1.62
N ALA A 37 -0.85 -12.01 0.53
CA ALA A 37 -0.32 -11.73 -0.81
C ALA A 37 -0.62 -10.29 -1.25
N ALA A 38 -1.78 -9.74 -0.89
CA ALA A 38 -2.09 -8.34 -1.17
C ALA A 38 -1.11 -7.39 -0.47
N ALA A 39 -0.83 -7.60 0.82
CA ALA A 39 0.11 -6.77 1.58
C ALA A 39 1.54 -6.86 1.01
N GLU A 40 2.00 -8.07 0.65
CA GLU A 40 3.30 -8.27 0.02
C GLU A 40 3.41 -7.47 -1.29
N LYS A 41 2.43 -7.59 -2.19
CA LYS A 41 2.47 -6.91 -3.49
C LYS A 41 2.33 -5.40 -3.40
N PHE A 42 1.55 -4.88 -2.44
CA PHE A 42 1.53 -3.43 -2.19
C PHE A 42 2.86 -2.91 -1.61
N SER A 43 3.61 -3.75 -0.87
CA SER A 43 4.89 -3.34 -0.29
C SER A 43 5.99 -3.11 -1.35
N ASP A 44 5.81 -3.65 -2.55
CA ASP A 44 6.72 -3.45 -3.70
C ASP A 44 6.56 -2.05 -4.34
N ILE A 45 5.59 -1.23 -3.88
CA ILE A 45 5.18 0.02 -4.53
C ILE A 45 5.33 1.20 -3.56
N ASP A 46 6.23 2.13 -3.87
CA ASP A 46 6.54 3.27 -3.01
C ASP A 46 5.65 4.48 -3.33
N ASN A 47 4.37 4.41 -2.95
CA ASN A 47 3.47 5.57 -2.96
C ASN A 47 2.38 5.50 -1.87
N ASP A 48 1.81 6.66 -1.56
CA ASP A 48 0.84 6.82 -0.47
C ASP A 48 -0.43 5.95 -0.63
N ALA A 49 -0.90 5.73 -1.86
CA ALA A 49 -2.06 4.87 -2.11
C ALA A 49 -1.74 3.39 -1.86
N ALA A 50 -0.54 2.94 -2.25
CA ALA A 50 -0.06 1.59 -1.98
C ALA A 50 0.13 1.36 -0.48
N HIS A 51 0.74 2.30 0.24
CA HIS A 51 0.85 2.22 1.71
C HIS A 51 -0.50 2.13 2.40
N LEU A 52 -1.49 2.94 1.98
CA LEU A 52 -2.86 2.87 2.50
C LEU A 52 -3.48 1.48 2.27
N ASN A 53 -3.29 0.90 1.08
CA ASN A 53 -3.86 -0.41 0.75
C ASN A 53 -3.10 -1.58 1.38
N GLN A 54 -1.78 -1.46 1.56
CA GLN A 54 -0.98 -2.39 2.37
C GLN A 54 -1.50 -2.40 3.81
N ALA A 55 -1.70 -1.22 4.40
CA ALA A 55 -2.26 -1.07 5.74
C ALA A 55 -3.66 -1.70 5.87
N ASN A 56 -4.53 -1.49 4.89
CA ASN A 56 -5.85 -2.13 4.83
C ASN A 56 -5.75 -3.67 4.81
N SER A 57 -4.79 -4.20 4.05
CA SER A 57 -4.53 -5.63 3.95
C SER A 57 -4.03 -6.20 5.27
N LEU A 58 -3.05 -5.54 5.91
CA LEU A 58 -2.53 -5.91 7.24
C LEU A 58 -3.64 -5.86 8.31
N TYR A 59 -4.50 -4.84 8.28
CA TYR A 59 -5.65 -4.75 9.19
C TYR A 59 -6.59 -5.96 9.04
N LYS A 60 -6.83 -6.43 7.81
CA LYS A 60 -7.67 -7.61 7.56
C LYS A 60 -7.03 -8.91 8.02
N GLN A 61 -5.71 -8.98 8.07
CA GLN A 61 -4.96 -10.09 8.67
C GLN A 61 -4.98 -10.06 10.21
N GLY A 62 -5.35 -8.92 10.81
CA GLY A 62 -5.26 -8.70 12.26
C GLY A 62 -3.89 -8.22 12.74
N LEU A 63 -2.98 -7.89 11.81
CA LEU A 63 -1.66 -7.34 12.10
C LEU A 63 -1.77 -5.82 12.37
N TYR A 64 -2.42 -5.45 13.46
CA TYR A 64 -2.87 -4.08 13.69
C TYR A 64 -1.73 -3.09 13.94
N GLU A 65 -0.65 -3.50 14.59
CA GLU A 65 0.54 -2.67 14.82
C GLU A 65 1.21 -2.31 13.48
N GLN A 66 1.43 -3.32 12.63
CA GLN A 66 2.01 -3.12 11.29
C GLN A 66 1.08 -2.29 10.39
N ALA A 67 -0.24 -2.51 10.48
CA ALA A 67 -1.21 -1.70 9.77
C ALA A 67 -1.11 -0.22 10.20
N LEU A 68 -0.96 0.05 11.50
CA LEU A 68 -0.82 1.40 12.02
C LEU A 68 0.45 2.09 11.53
N GLU A 69 1.58 1.38 11.49
CA GLU A 69 2.85 1.90 10.93
C GLU A 69 2.67 2.32 9.46
N GLN A 70 2.00 1.49 8.64
CA GLN A 70 1.75 1.81 7.24
C GLN A 70 0.73 2.94 7.07
N TYR A 71 -0.32 3.04 7.90
CA TYR A 71 -1.19 4.21 7.84
C TYR A 71 -0.45 5.50 8.18
N GLN A 72 0.49 5.47 9.14
CA GLN A 72 1.26 6.65 9.54
C GLN A 72 2.26 7.13 8.48
N SER A 73 2.68 6.25 7.56
CA SER A 73 3.59 6.64 6.48
C SER A 73 2.91 7.44 5.36
N VAL A 74 1.58 7.34 5.22
CA VAL A 74 0.76 8.01 4.19
C VAL A 74 0.71 9.52 4.41
N LYS A 75 1.25 10.30 3.45
CA LYS A 75 1.37 11.77 3.54
C LYS A 75 0.33 12.54 2.72
N ASP A 76 -0.23 11.93 1.68
CA ASP A 76 -1.21 12.55 0.80
C ASP A 76 -2.48 12.94 1.55
N LYS A 77 -2.82 14.23 1.48
CA LYS A 77 -3.97 14.82 2.18
C LYS A 77 -5.30 14.39 1.58
N GLU A 78 -5.33 14.04 0.29
CA GLU A 78 -6.55 13.52 -0.34
C GLU A 78 -6.95 12.16 0.23
N LEU A 79 -6.00 11.45 0.86
CA LEU A 79 -6.22 10.16 1.53
C LEU A 79 -6.52 10.30 3.03
N ASP A 80 -6.47 11.52 3.60
CA ASP A 80 -6.58 11.75 5.05
C ASP A 80 -7.84 11.13 5.65
N PHE A 81 -8.98 11.25 4.97
CA PHE A 81 -10.24 10.68 5.47
C PHE A 81 -10.12 9.15 5.66
N ASN A 82 -9.67 8.44 4.62
CA ASN A 82 -9.52 6.98 4.68
C ASN A 82 -8.44 6.57 5.69
N ARG A 83 -7.29 7.25 5.66
CA ARG A 83 -6.18 7.01 6.59
C ARG A 83 -6.64 7.15 8.04
N LEU A 84 -7.22 8.30 8.40
CA LEU A 84 -7.62 8.59 9.79
C LEU A 84 -8.77 7.70 10.25
N TYR A 85 -9.76 7.42 9.38
CA TYR A 85 -10.85 6.49 9.68
C TYR A 85 -10.31 5.08 9.98
N ASN A 86 -9.40 4.57 9.15
CA ASN A 86 -8.84 3.24 9.35
C ASN A 86 -7.86 3.18 10.52
N MET A 87 -7.08 4.22 10.79
CA MET A 87 -6.27 4.33 12.01
C MET A 87 -7.15 4.26 13.27
N GLY A 88 -8.28 4.99 13.29
CA GLY A 88 -9.23 4.93 14.40
C GLY A 88 -9.76 3.51 14.65
N ASN A 89 -10.16 2.81 13.59
CA ASN A 89 -10.57 1.41 13.69
C ASN A 89 -9.45 0.49 14.19
N THR A 90 -8.22 0.76 13.76
CA THR A 90 -7.02 0.01 14.16
C THR A 90 -6.72 0.21 15.64
N TYR A 91 -6.74 1.45 16.14
CA TYR A 91 -6.60 1.73 17.58
C TYR A 91 -7.66 1.05 18.42
N ALA A 92 -8.93 1.06 17.97
CA ALA A 92 -10.02 0.37 18.67
C ALA A 92 -9.84 -1.16 18.71
N LYS A 93 -9.10 -1.74 17.76
CA LYS A 93 -8.75 -3.16 17.74
C LYS A 93 -7.58 -3.49 18.67
N LEU A 94 -6.54 -2.66 18.67
CA LEU A 94 -5.38 -2.80 19.56
C LEU A 94 -5.80 -2.79 21.03
N GLN A 95 -6.67 -1.84 21.43
CA GLN A 95 -7.18 -1.79 22.81
C GLN A 95 -7.95 -3.04 23.24
N LYS A 96 -8.50 -3.83 22.31
CA LYS A 96 -9.18 -5.09 22.60
C LYS A 96 -8.26 -6.31 22.63
N ILE A 97 -7.02 -6.16 22.14
CA ILE A 97 -5.99 -7.21 22.26
C ILE A 97 -5.29 -7.11 23.62
N ASP A 98 -5.22 -5.91 24.18
CA ASP A 98 -4.63 -5.67 25.51
C ASP A 98 -5.54 -6.08 26.69
N GLU A 99 -6.79 -6.52 26.43
CA GLU A 99 -7.79 -6.99 27.42
C GLU A 99 -7.80 -8.53 27.58
#